data_AF-A0A8S3UR67-F1
#
_entry.id   AF-A0A8S3UR67-F1
#
_cell.length_a   1.000
_cell.length_b   1.000
_cell.length_c   1.000
_cell.angle_alpha   90.00
_cell.angle_beta   90.00
_cell.angle_gamma   90.00
#
_symmetry.space_group_name_H-M   'P 1'
#
loop_
_entity.id
_entity.type
_entity.pdbx_description
1 polymer ?
#
loop_
_entity_poly.entity_id
_entity_poly.type
_entity_poly.pdbx_seq_one_letter_code
_entity_poly.pdbx_strand_id
1 'polypeptide(L)'
;MMQTTLALFLVVACVHAVSWPHGKYTLVKPNLGCPPGWAEGWRYQDNEDKNNKNALSSGHHFSGSFGRNIKTYYCSKIKEEKVTDWTTWKIVQWPKGTYCILRKGGKCPKGFANGHVHWDDEDSGNENAFGGTLPDGDYGRNTDIQYCCRTDRSTNTPIDLPTSKPFYLVKKSSACQQVKGMNVSEEYIKTDDEDKNNKNSWSGNYPSIATGRNIIVYYCYYS
;
A
#
# COMPACT_ATOMS: atom_id res chain seq x y z
N MET A 1 -16.57 15.55 63.86
CA MET A 1 -16.97 15.49 62.44
C MET A 1 -15.73 15.15 61.62
N MET A 2 -15.56 13.89 61.23
CA MET A 2 -14.49 13.49 60.29
C MET A 2 -15.01 13.72 58.87
N GLN A 3 -14.32 14.57 58.12
CA GLN A 3 -14.65 14.88 56.74
C GLN A 3 -13.89 13.88 55.86
N THR A 4 -14.59 12.85 55.38
CA THR A 4 -14.07 11.91 54.38
C THR A 4 -14.10 12.56 53.00
N THR A 5 -12.92 12.90 52.49
CA THR A 5 -12.74 13.41 51.12
C THR A 5 -12.75 12.23 50.15
N LEU A 6 -13.76 12.14 49.28
CA LEU A 6 -13.86 11.14 48.24
C LEU A 6 -13.00 11.59 47.03
N ALA A 7 -11.87 10.94 46.80
CA ALA A 7 -11.03 11.19 45.62
C ALA A 7 -11.62 10.47 44.41
N LEU A 8 -12.15 11.24 43.44
CA LEU A 8 -12.65 10.72 42.18
C LEU A 8 -11.46 10.48 41.23
N PHE A 9 -11.03 9.24 41.08
CA PHE A 9 -10.02 8.86 40.08
C PHE A 9 -10.67 8.81 38.69
N LEU A 10 -10.46 9.86 37.90
CA LEU A 10 -10.71 9.85 36.47
C LEU A 10 -9.73 8.89 35.81
N VAL A 11 -10.18 7.66 35.52
CA VAL A 11 -9.44 6.74 34.66
C VAL A 11 -9.57 7.26 33.23
N VAL A 12 -8.64 8.12 32.81
CA VAL A 12 -8.49 8.46 31.40
C VAL A 12 -7.94 7.21 30.72
N ALA A 13 -8.81 6.46 30.06
CA ALA A 13 -8.40 5.40 29.16
C ALA A 13 -7.63 6.05 28.00
N CYS A 14 -6.30 6.08 28.13
CA CYS A 14 -5.42 6.50 27.05
C CYS A 14 -5.57 5.45 25.94
N VAL A 15 -6.30 5.79 24.88
CA VAL A 15 -6.39 4.92 23.70
C VAL A 15 -5.00 4.83 23.13
N HIS A 16 -4.39 3.65 23.20
CA HIS A 16 -3.06 3.42 22.67
C HIS A 16 -3.10 3.58 21.16
N ALA A 17 -2.61 4.72 20.67
CA ALA A 17 -2.38 4.92 19.25
C ALA A 17 -1.36 3.88 18.78
N VAL A 18 -1.85 2.85 18.09
CA VAL A 18 -0.99 1.89 17.39
C VAL A 18 -0.13 2.71 16.43
N SER A 19 1.18 2.50 16.50
CA SER A 19 2.14 3.19 15.63
C SER A 19 2.42 2.39 14.38
N TRP A 20 2.80 3.07 13.30
CA TRP A 20 3.19 2.41 12.07
C TRP A 20 4.43 1.53 12.28
N PRO A 21 4.46 0.29 11.75
CA PRO A 21 5.55 -0.65 12.01
C PRO A 21 6.95 -0.16 11.61
N HIS A 22 7.96 -0.77 12.24
CA HIS A 22 9.36 -0.52 11.93
C HIS A 22 9.72 -0.92 10.49
N GLY A 23 10.64 -0.14 9.90
CA GLY A 23 11.15 -0.32 8.54
C GLY A 23 10.79 0.85 7.61
N LYS A 24 11.38 0.81 6.41
CA LYS A 24 11.00 1.65 5.27
C LYS A 24 10.07 0.88 4.35
N TYR A 25 9.04 1.54 3.87
CA TYR A 25 8.08 0.97 2.93
C TYR A 25 7.20 2.08 2.35
N THR A 26 6.47 1.73 1.30
CA THR A 26 5.56 2.62 0.61
C THR A 26 4.16 1.99 0.55
N LEU A 27 3.14 2.82 0.69
CA LEU A 27 1.72 2.48 0.48
C LEU A 27 1.16 3.34 -0.64
N VAL A 28 0.12 2.86 -1.32
CA VAL A 28 -0.66 3.69 -2.25
C VAL A 28 -1.39 4.76 -1.45
N LYS A 29 -1.39 6.00 -1.95
CA LYS A 29 -1.99 7.14 -1.27
C LYS A 29 -3.51 7.14 -1.42
N PRO A 30 -4.27 7.15 -0.30
CA PRO A 30 -5.70 7.44 -0.34
C PRO A 30 -5.98 8.91 -0.67
N ASN A 31 -7.19 9.19 -1.15
CA ASN A 31 -7.67 10.55 -1.41
C ASN A 31 -7.65 11.45 -0.15
N LEU A 32 -7.72 10.89 1.06
CA LEU A 32 -7.55 11.61 2.33
C LEU A 32 -6.09 11.88 2.74
N GLY A 33 -5.14 11.52 1.88
CA GLY A 33 -3.73 11.85 2.03
C GLY A 33 -2.92 10.88 2.89
N CYS A 34 -1.66 11.22 3.11
CA CYS A 34 -0.72 10.36 3.81
C CYS A 34 -0.85 10.43 5.34
N PRO A 35 -0.38 9.39 6.05
CA PRO A 35 -0.09 9.48 7.47
C PRO A 35 0.88 10.63 7.77
N PRO A 36 0.77 11.31 8.93
CA PRO A 36 1.66 12.42 9.28
C PRO A 36 3.14 12.06 9.20
N GLY A 37 3.95 12.95 8.63
CA GLY A 37 5.41 12.80 8.53
C GLY A 37 5.91 11.86 7.43
N TRP A 38 5.03 11.33 6.58
CA TRP A 38 5.42 10.49 5.45
C TRP A 38 5.72 11.34 4.21
N ALA A 39 6.69 10.90 3.41
CA ALA A 39 7.04 11.55 2.16
C ALA A 39 6.05 11.15 1.06
N GLU A 40 5.78 12.06 0.13
CA GLU A 40 4.90 11.80 -1.00
C GLU A 40 5.69 11.62 -2.30
N GLY A 41 5.13 10.84 -3.21
CA GLY A 41 5.61 10.70 -4.59
C GLY A 41 4.46 10.39 -5.52
N TRP A 42 4.71 10.49 -6.82
CA TRP A 42 3.72 10.20 -7.84
C TRP A 42 4.36 9.59 -9.09
N ARG A 43 3.58 8.76 -9.77
CA ARG A 43 3.90 8.14 -11.05
C ARG A 43 2.77 8.47 -12.03
N TYR A 44 3.13 8.90 -13.23
CA TYR A 44 2.22 9.15 -14.35
C TYR A 44 2.56 8.18 -15.47
N GLN A 45 1.80 7.09 -15.57
CA GLN A 45 1.90 6.10 -16.64
C GLN A 45 1.17 6.60 -17.88
N ASP A 46 1.93 6.77 -18.96
CA ASP A 46 1.39 6.98 -20.29
C ASP A 46 1.02 5.59 -20.84
N ASN A 47 -0.28 5.32 -20.88
CA ASN A 47 -0.83 4.03 -21.28
C ASN A 47 -1.32 4.11 -22.73
N GLU A 48 -1.59 2.95 -23.34
CA GLU A 48 -1.92 2.81 -24.78
C GLU A 48 -2.85 3.92 -25.31
N ASP A 49 -2.40 4.62 -26.34
CA ASP A 49 -3.12 5.73 -26.96
C ASP A 49 -4.36 5.30 -27.77
N LYS A 50 -4.43 4.02 -28.22
CA LYS A 50 -5.51 3.50 -29.08
C LYS A 50 -6.31 2.39 -28.40
N ASN A 51 -7.63 2.57 -28.33
CA ASN A 51 -8.56 1.60 -27.72
C ASN A 51 -8.24 1.28 -26.25
N ASN A 52 -7.70 2.24 -25.52
CA ASN A 52 -7.33 2.14 -24.11
C ASN A 52 -8.45 1.53 -23.24
N LYS A 53 -8.10 0.48 -22.50
CA LYS A 53 -9.00 -0.27 -21.59
C LYS A 53 -8.59 -0.16 -20.13
N ASN A 54 -7.95 0.94 -19.73
CA ASN A 54 -7.76 1.29 -18.34
C ASN A 54 -9.09 1.24 -17.60
N ALA A 55 -9.08 0.69 -16.40
CA ALA A 55 -10.27 0.59 -15.57
C ALA A 55 -9.89 0.65 -14.09
N LEU A 56 -10.85 1.02 -13.28
CA LEU A 56 -10.71 1.03 -11.83
C LEU A 56 -12.06 0.80 -11.16
N SER A 57 -12.03 0.45 -9.88
CA SER A 57 -13.25 0.31 -9.08
C SER A 57 -14.08 1.61 -9.08
N SER A 58 -15.39 1.47 -9.25
CA SER A 58 -16.32 2.58 -9.07
C SER A 58 -16.30 3.05 -7.61
N GLY A 59 -16.27 4.37 -7.38
CA GLY A 59 -16.19 4.94 -6.03
C GLY A 59 -14.86 4.70 -5.32
N HIS A 60 -13.77 4.46 -6.07
CA HIS A 60 -12.45 4.24 -5.51
C HIS A 60 -11.97 5.39 -4.61
N HIS A 61 -11.00 5.09 -3.73
CA HIS A 61 -10.42 6.08 -2.84
C HIS A 61 -8.95 6.37 -3.14
N PHE A 62 -8.42 5.96 -4.29
CA PHE A 62 -7.07 6.32 -4.70
C PHE A 62 -6.89 7.83 -4.90
N SER A 63 -5.71 8.35 -4.53
CA SER A 63 -5.27 9.68 -4.93
C SER A 63 -4.57 9.59 -6.29
N GLY A 64 -5.10 10.33 -7.28
CA GLY A 64 -4.62 10.23 -8.65
C GLY A 64 -5.55 10.83 -9.69
N SER A 65 -5.19 10.65 -10.95
CA SER A 65 -6.05 10.89 -12.11
C SER A 65 -6.09 9.63 -12.96
N PHE A 66 -7.28 9.19 -13.31
CA PHE A 66 -7.49 7.89 -13.95
C PHE A 66 -8.35 8.11 -15.20
N GLY A 67 -7.71 8.03 -16.36
CA GLY A 67 -8.37 8.19 -17.66
C GLY A 67 -7.60 7.39 -18.70
N ARG A 68 -7.31 8.00 -19.86
CA ARG A 68 -6.39 7.41 -20.83
C ARG A 68 -5.05 7.10 -20.18
N ASN A 69 -4.52 8.05 -19.40
CA ASN A 69 -3.28 7.88 -18.65
C ASN A 69 -3.57 7.80 -17.17
N ILE A 70 -2.72 7.08 -16.44
CA ILE A 70 -2.91 6.82 -15.01
C ILE A 70 -1.84 7.56 -14.22
N LYS A 71 -2.29 8.49 -13.37
CA LYS A 71 -1.43 9.10 -12.35
C LYS A 71 -1.77 8.52 -10.99
N THR A 72 -0.83 7.84 -10.35
CA THR A 72 -0.95 7.32 -8.99
C THR A 72 -0.05 8.08 -8.03
N TYR A 73 -0.50 8.24 -6.79
CA TYR A 73 0.29 8.84 -5.72
C TYR A 73 0.61 7.81 -4.64
N TYR A 74 1.72 8.06 -3.94
CA TYR A 74 2.26 7.15 -2.93
C TYR A 74 2.62 7.89 -1.64
N CYS A 75 2.50 7.17 -0.54
CA CYS A 75 2.95 7.58 0.79
C CYS A 75 4.12 6.69 1.20
N SER A 76 5.28 7.28 1.44
CA SER A 76 6.52 6.57 1.77
C SER A 76 7.00 6.88 3.18
N LYS A 77 7.09 5.85 4.03
CA LYS A 77 7.77 5.93 5.32
C LYS A 77 9.26 5.73 5.09
N ILE A 78 10.04 6.82 5.12
CA ILE A 78 11.48 6.78 4.82
C ILE A 78 12.37 6.70 6.05
N LYS A 79 11.82 6.99 7.23
CA LYS A 79 12.55 6.92 8.51
C LYS A 79 12.40 5.54 9.15
N GLU A 80 13.51 4.91 9.53
CA GLU A 80 13.54 3.65 10.29
C GLU A 80 13.47 3.90 11.80
N GLU A 81 12.48 4.70 12.22
CA GLU A 81 12.24 4.94 13.64
C GLU A 81 11.82 3.63 14.32
N LYS A 82 12.53 3.28 15.40
CA LYS A 82 12.19 2.16 16.29
C LYS A 82 11.14 2.66 17.26
N VAL A 83 9.88 2.48 16.90
CA VAL A 83 8.77 2.74 17.83
C VAL A 83 8.63 1.54 18.74
N THR A 84 8.71 1.75 20.05
CA THR A 84 8.52 0.71 21.08
C THR A 84 7.08 0.73 21.53
N ASP A 85 6.42 -0.43 21.48
CA ASP A 85 5.19 -0.66 22.21
C ASP A 85 5.56 -0.78 23.70
N TRP A 86 5.11 0.18 24.50
CA TRP A 86 5.46 0.26 25.91
C TRP A 86 4.76 -0.81 26.76
N THR A 87 3.70 -1.44 26.26
CA THR A 87 3.01 -2.52 26.99
C THR A 87 3.81 -3.82 26.92
N THR A 88 4.50 -4.05 25.80
CA THR A 88 5.29 -5.27 25.54
C THR A 88 6.80 -5.04 25.61
N TRP A 89 7.23 -3.78 25.70
CA TRP A 89 8.63 -3.32 25.62
C TRP A 89 9.35 -3.81 24.35
N LYS A 90 8.61 -3.98 23.25
CA LYS A 90 9.10 -4.49 21.97
C LYS A 90 8.93 -3.47 20.87
N ILE A 91 9.83 -3.50 19.89
CA ILE A 91 9.69 -2.70 18.68
C ILE A 91 8.43 -3.14 17.95
N VAL A 92 7.58 -2.18 17.55
CA VAL A 92 6.39 -2.43 16.74
C VAL A 92 6.83 -3.01 15.39
N GLN A 93 6.52 -4.29 15.16
CA GLN A 93 6.78 -4.99 13.91
C GLN A 93 5.50 -5.11 13.09
N TRP A 94 5.65 -5.37 11.79
CA TRP A 94 4.50 -5.67 10.96
C TRP A 94 3.81 -6.95 11.44
N PRO A 95 2.49 -6.93 11.67
CA PRO A 95 1.74 -8.08 12.14
C PRO A 95 1.71 -9.20 11.09
N LYS A 96 1.70 -10.46 11.55
CA LYS A 96 1.53 -11.62 10.66
C LYS A 96 0.19 -11.54 9.93
N GLY A 97 0.18 -11.88 8.65
CA GLY A 97 -1.03 -11.80 7.84
C GLY A 97 -0.80 -12.21 6.40
N THR A 98 -1.78 -11.90 5.56
CA THR A 98 -1.72 -12.17 4.12
C THR A 98 -2.02 -10.90 3.32
N TYR A 99 -0.96 -10.15 3.04
CA TYR A 99 -1.03 -8.84 2.36
C TYR A 99 0.35 -8.43 1.83
N CYS A 100 0.36 -7.39 1.00
CA CYS A 100 1.55 -6.80 0.41
C CYS A 100 1.63 -5.29 0.68
N ILE A 101 2.85 -4.78 0.64
CA ILE A 101 3.20 -3.36 0.62
C ILE A 101 4.22 -3.12 -0.48
N LEU A 102 4.41 -1.87 -0.90
CA LEU A 102 5.41 -1.55 -1.90
C LEU A 102 6.78 -1.39 -1.22
N ARG A 103 7.82 -2.00 -1.78
CA ARG A 103 9.15 -2.02 -1.18
C ARG A 103 9.75 -0.61 -1.19
N LYS A 104 10.51 -0.27 -0.16
CA LYS A 104 11.30 0.95 -0.13
C LYS A 104 12.65 0.70 0.55
N GLY A 105 13.71 1.21 -0.03
CA GLY A 105 15.05 1.20 0.57
C GLY A 105 15.83 -0.09 0.32
N GLY A 106 15.54 -0.79 -0.78
CA GLY A 106 16.29 -1.94 -1.29
C GLY A 106 16.02 -3.27 -0.59
N LYS A 107 15.19 -3.29 0.46
CA LYS A 107 14.90 -4.49 1.24
C LYS A 107 13.49 -4.46 1.83
N CYS A 108 12.92 -5.64 2.03
CA CYS A 108 11.65 -5.76 2.71
C CYS A 108 11.75 -5.64 4.24
N PRO A 109 10.74 -5.08 4.92
CA PRO A 109 10.61 -5.18 6.36
C PRO A 109 10.59 -6.64 6.84
N LYS A 110 10.98 -6.86 8.10
CA LYS A 110 11.08 -8.21 8.68
C LYS A 110 9.75 -8.97 8.54
N GLY A 111 9.84 -10.20 8.02
CA GLY A 111 8.69 -11.09 7.82
C GLY A 111 8.05 -11.03 6.44
N PHE A 112 8.45 -10.08 5.58
CA PHE A 112 8.04 -10.05 4.18
C PHE A 112 9.12 -10.64 3.28
N ALA A 113 8.70 -11.21 2.15
CA ALA A 113 9.54 -11.66 1.07
C ALA A 113 9.40 -10.71 -0.15
N ASN A 114 10.49 -10.61 -0.93
CA ASN A 114 10.53 -9.78 -2.13
C ASN A 114 9.74 -10.42 -3.27
N GLY A 115 9.11 -9.57 -4.08
CA GLY A 115 8.62 -9.88 -5.41
C GLY A 115 8.52 -8.60 -6.24
N HIS A 116 8.15 -8.72 -7.50
CA HIS A 116 7.94 -7.57 -8.37
C HIS A 116 6.84 -7.86 -9.39
N VAL A 117 6.30 -6.77 -9.95
CA VAL A 117 5.45 -6.79 -11.14
C VAL A 117 6.05 -5.78 -12.12
N HIS A 118 6.16 -6.19 -13.36
CA HIS A 118 6.68 -5.44 -14.48
C HIS A 118 5.58 -5.24 -15.51
N TRP A 119 5.37 -3.99 -15.89
CA TRP A 119 4.52 -3.53 -16.97
C TRP A 119 5.40 -3.09 -18.13
N ASP A 120 5.18 -3.70 -19.29
CA ASP A 120 5.72 -3.26 -20.57
C ASP A 120 4.82 -2.13 -21.09
N ASP A 121 5.11 -0.90 -20.64
CA ASP A 121 4.36 0.31 -21.01
C ASP A 121 4.57 0.64 -22.51
N GLU A 122 3.80 1.59 -23.06
CA GLU A 122 3.83 1.94 -24.50
C GLU A 122 5.24 2.38 -24.95
N ASP A 123 5.73 1.79 -26.05
CA ASP A 123 7.08 2.02 -26.57
C ASP A 123 7.18 3.28 -27.47
N SER A 124 6.07 3.76 -28.03
CA SER A 124 6.03 4.92 -28.94
C SER A 124 5.45 6.17 -28.29
N GLY A 125 6.18 7.29 -28.33
CA GLY A 125 5.66 8.57 -27.81
C GLY A 125 5.55 8.65 -26.28
N ASN A 126 6.15 7.71 -25.57
CA ASN A 126 6.05 7.54 -24.12
C ASN A 126 6.38 8.82 -23.33
N GLU A 127 5.36 9.38 -22.67
CA GLU A 127 5.45 10.53 -21.77
C GLU A 127 5.46 10.14 -20.28
N ASN A 128 5.98 8.94 -19.96
CA ASN A 128 6.14 8.49 -18.59
C ASN A 128 6.89 9.53 -17.74
N ALA A 129 6.27 9.88 -16.62
CA ALA A 129 6.86 10.83 -15.68
C ALA A 129 6.66 10.36 -14.24
N PHE A 130 7.56 10.82 -13.37
CA PHE A 130 7.48 10.52 -11.95
C PHE A 130 8.18 11.59 -11.12
N GLY A 131 7.84 11.67 -9.84
CA GLY A 131 8.45 12.64 -8.94
C GLY A 131 8.26 12.32 -7.46
N GLY A 132 9.06 12.96 -6.61
CA GLY A 132 9.02 12.77 -5.16
C GLY A 132 9.59 11.43 -4.70
N THR A 133 9.03 10.87 -3.63
CA THR A 133 9.51 9.61 -3.02
C THR A 133 8.62 8.43 -3.40
N LEU A 134 9.13 7.61 -4.30
CA LEU A 134 8.46 6.43 -4.84
C LEU A 134 8.87 5.14 -4.13
N PRO A 135 8.12 4.04 -4.32
CA PRO A 135 8.65 2.72 -4.00
C PRO A 135 9.91 2.40 -4.80
N ASP A 136 10.58 1.32 -4.45
CA ASP A 136 11.67 0.80 -5.28
C ASP A 136 11.08 0.26 -6.58
N GLY A 137 11.74 0.56 -7.69
CA GLY A 137 11.24 0.23 -9.02
C GLY A 137 12.02 0.92 -10.14
N ASP A 138 11.60 0.67 -11.37
CA ASP A 138 11.96 1.43 -12.57
C ASP A 138 10.70 2.13 -13.09
N TYR A 139 10.83 3.39 -13.48
CA TYR A 139 9.72 4.25 -13.87
C TYR A 139 10.03 5.04 -15.15
N GLY A 140 11.08 4.64 -15.89
CA GLY A 140 11.48 5.27 -17.14
C GLY A 140 10.59 4.80 -18.29
N ARG A 141 11.16 3.96 -19.15
CA ARG A 141 10.45 3.44 -20.33
C ARG A 141 9.31 2.51 -19.92
N ASN A 142 9.61 1.50 -19.12
CA ASN A 142 8.64 0.55 -18.58
C ASN A 142 8.39 0.85 -17.11
N THR A 143 7.40 0.20 -16.52
CA THR A 143 7.18 0.25 -15.07
C THR A 143 7.58 -1.06 -14.43
N ASP A 144 8.47 -1.01 -13.45
CA ASP A 144 8.72 -2.09 -12.52
C ASP A 144 8.40 -1.59 -11.12
N ILE A 145 7.56 -2.32 -10.38
CA ILE A 145 7.29 -2.03 -8.98
C ILE A 145 7.69 -3.23 -8.14
N GLN A 146 8.52 -2.95 -7.14
CA GLN A 146 8.97 -3.93 -6.18
C GLN A 146 8.00 -4.01 -5.01
N TYR A 147 7.64 -5.22 -4.62
CA TYR A 147 6.70 -5.51 -3.55
C TYR A 147 7.36 -6.29 -2.42
N CYS A 148 6.79 -6.11 -1.24
CA CYS A 148 7.05 -6.90 -0.06
C CYS A 148 5.74 -7.57 0.34
N CYS A 149 5.68 -8.88 0.24
CA CYS A 149 4.49 -9.65 0.54
C CYS A 149 4.74 -10.67 1.65
N ARG A 150 3.69 -10.98 2.41
CA ARG A 150 3.68 -12.04 3.43
C ARG A 150 2.38 -12.81 3.38
N THR A 151 2.41 -14.06 3.79
CA THR A 151 1.27 -14.99 3.81
C THR A 151 1.30 -15.89 5.05
N ASP A 152 1.83 -15.38 6.16
CA ASP A 152 2.18 -16.14 7.36
C ASP A 152 1.06 -16.18 8.41
N ARG A 153 -0.16 -15.74 8.04
CA ARG A 153 -1.40 -15.88 8.81
C ARG A 153 -2.64 -15.62 7.94
N SER A 154 -3.76 -16.24 8.28
CA SER A 154 -5.06 -16.08 7.61
C SER A 154 -5.54 -14.63 7.59
N THR A 155 -6.16 -14.23 6.47
CA THR A 155 -6.81 -12.92 6.31
C THR A 155 -7.93 -12.68 7.32
N ASN A 156 -8.55 -13.73 7.85
CA ASN A 156 -9.64 -13.64 8.83
C ASN A 156 -9.17 -13.35 10.25
N THR A 157 -7.86 -13.43 10.53
CA THR A 157 -7.32 -13.00 11.83
C THR A 157 -7.00 -11.51 11.75
N PRO A 158 -7.75 -10.62 12.44
CA PRO A 158 -7.52 -9.19 12.34
C PRO A 158 -6.12 -8.80 12.80
N ILE A 159 -5.50 -7.87 12.08
CA ILE A 159 -4.21 -7.27 12.44
C ILE A 159 -4.40 -5.89 13.05
N ASP A 160 -3.50 -5.53 13.96
CA ASP A 160 -3.44 -4.18 14.53
C ASP A 160 -2.52 -3.30 13.66
N LEU A 161 -3.10 -2.25 13.08
CA LEU A 161 -2.42 -1.17 12.36
C LEU A 161 -3.02 0.17 12.81
N PRO A 162 -2.35 1.30 12.57
CA PRO A 162 -2.91 2.61 12.91
C PRO A 162 -4.23 2.87 12.17
N THR A 163 -5.28 3.24 12.90
CA THR A 163 -6.64 3.44 12.37
C THR A 163 -7.07 4.91 12.31
N SER A 164 -6.18 5.85 12.65
CA SER A 164 -6.50 7.28 12.68
C SER A 164 -6.72 7.91 11.30
N LYS A 165 -6.29 7.23 10.23
CA LYS A 165 -6.52 7.61 8.85
C LYS A 165 -6.73 6.36 7.98
N PRO A 166 -7.51 6.46 6.90
CA PRO A 166 -7.59 5.40 5.91
C PRO A 166 -6.25 5.09 5.26
N PHE A 167 -6.10 3.87 4.78
CA PHE A 167 -4.89 3.42 4.08
C PHE A 167 -5.18 2.24 3.15
N TYR A 168 -4.22 1.94 2.28
CA TYR A 168 -4.24 0.75 1.43
C TYR A 168 -3.21 -0.27 1.86
N LEU A 169 -3.59 -1.54 1.79
CA LEU A 169 -2.64 -2.65 1.58
C LEU A 169 -2.90 -3.24 0.20
N VAL A 170 -1.86 -3.80 -0.43
CA VAL A 170 -2.03 -4.49 -1.71
C VAL A 170 -2.48 -5.92 -1.43
N LYS A 171 -3.55 -6.37 -2.09
CA LYS A 171 -4.19 -7.67 -1.84
C LYS A 171 -3.22 -8.79 -2.22
N LYS A 172 -3.13 -9.85 -1.41
CA LYS A 172 -2.21 -10.99 -1.66
C LYS A 172 -2.89 -12.33 -1.92
N SER A 173 -4.13 -12.50 -1.47
CA SER A 173 -4.91 -13.74 -1.57
C SER A 173 -6.29 -13.47 -2.14
N SER A 174 -7.21 -14.45 -2.13
CA SER A 174 -8.59 -14.27 -2.60
C SER A 174 -9.39 -13.25 -1.80
N ALA A 175 -9.02 -12.97 -0.54
CA ALA A 175 -9.68 -12.00 0.32
C ALA A 175 -8.70 -10.93 0.83
N CYS A 176 -9.25 -9.81 1.27
CA CYS A 176 -8.51 -8.78 1.99
C CYS A 176 -8.22 -9.19 3.43
N GLN A 177 -7.02 -8.85 3.91
CA GLN A 177 -6.64 -8.98 5.32
C GLN A 177 -7.56 -8.15 6.20
N GLN A 178 -8.13 -8.70 7.26
CA GLN A 178 -8.91 -7.93 8.23
C GLN A 178 -7.99 -7.04 9.07
N VAL A 179 -8.37 -5.78 9.29
CA VAL A 179 -7.69 -4.83 10.20
C VAL A 179 -8.65 -4.50 11.34
N LYS A 180 -8.18 -4.62 12.57
CA LYS A 180 -9.03 -4.40 13.74
C LYS A 180 -9.53 -2.95 13.78
N GLY A 181 -10.84 -2.78 13.89
CA GLY A 181 -11.47 -1.46 14.01
C GLY A 181 -11.61 -0.67 12.71
N MET A 182 -11.39 -1.28 11.55
CA MET A 182 -11.56 -0.67 10.23
C MET A 182 -12.48 -1.53 9.38
N ASN A 183 -13.28 -0.90 8.52
CA ASN A 183 -13.94 -1.61 7.43
C ASN A 183 -12.96 -1.82 6.27
N VAL A 184 -13.22 -2.80 5.40
CA VAL A 184 -12.39 -3.06 4.23
C VAL A 184 -13.21 -3.12 2.95
N SER A 185 -12.75 -2.40 1.93
CA SER A 185 -13.27 -2.45 0.56
C SER A 185 -12.18 -2.92 -0.38
N GLU A 186 -12.50 -3.85 -1.27
CA GLU A 186 -11.59 -4.27 -2.33
C GLU A 186 -11.70 -3.33 -3.54
N GLU A 187 -10.57 -2.81 -3.97
CA GLU A 187 -10.48 -1.91 -5.10
C GLU A 187 -9.41 -2.38 -6.08
N TYR A 188 -9.51 -2.02 -7.35
CA TYR A 188 -8.50 -2.38 -8.34
C TYR A 188 -8.13 -1.22 -9.25
N ILE A 189 -6.92 -1.32 -9.80
CA ILE A 189 -6.45 -0.53 -10.94
C ILE A 189 -6.05 -1.52 -12.02
N LYS A 190 -6.62 -1.33 -13.20
CA LYS A 190 -6.26 -2.04 -14.44
C LYS A 190 -5.54 -1.06 -15.34
N THR A 191 -4.33 -1.43 -15.76
CA THR A 191 -3.56 -0.73 -16.78
C THR A 191 -3.67 -1.49 -18.09
N ASP A 192 -3.94 -0.77 -19.18
CA ASP A 192 -3.82 -1.24 -20.55
C ASP A 192 -2.37 -1.00 -20.98
N ASP A 193 -1.65 -2.10 -21.14
CA ASP A 193 -0.21 -2.10 -21.42
C ASP A 193 0.01 -2.41 -22.92
N GLU A 194 1.25 -2.40 -23.40
CA GLU A 194 1.60 -2.49 -24.83
C GLU A 194 0.85 -3.61 -25.58
N ASP A 195 0.33 -3.28 -26.76
CA ASP A 195 -0.48 -4.18 -27.57
C ASP A 195 0.32 -5.20 -28.39
N LYS A 196 1.59 -4.89 -28.67
CA LYS A 196 2.47 -5.66 -29.54
C LYS A 196 3.74 -6.07 -28.82
N ASN A 197 4.07 -7.37 -28.85
CA ASN A 197 5.26 -7.92 -28.20
C ASN A 197 5.35 -7.66 -26.68
N ASN A 198 4.19 -7.52 -26.01
CA ASN A 198 4.07 -7.28 -24.58
C ASN A 198 4.91 -8.26 -23.73
N LYS A 199 5.78 -7.71 -22.88
CA LYS A 199 6.68 -8.43 -21.97
C LYS A 199 6.34 -8.25 -20.50
N ASN A 200 5.07 -7.99 -20.19
CA ASN A 200 4.55 -8.03 -18.82
C ASN A 200 5.07 -9.27 -18.09
N SER A 201 5.63 -9.07 -16.90
CA SER A 201 6.23 -10.15 -16.13
C SER A 201 6.11 -9.91 -14.62
N TRP A 202 6.24 -10.98 -13.84
CA TRP A 202 6.13 -10.93 -12.39
C TRP A 202 6.89 -12.11 -11.80
N SER A 203 7.54 -11.92 -10.65
CA SER A 203 8.24 -13.01 -9.97
C SER A 203 8.37 -12.78 -8.46
N GLY A 204 8.77 -13.84 -7.76
CA GLY A 204 8.93 -13.83 -6.30
C GLY A 204 7.60 -13.81 -5.55
N ASN A 205 7.55 -13.08 -4.43
CA ASN A 205 6.35 -12.89 -3.64
C ASN A 205 5.66 -11.58 -4.04
N TYR A 206 4.78 -11.68 -5.03
CA TYR A 206 4.06 -10.54 -5.60
C TYR A 206 2.57 -10.55 -5.19
N PRO A 207 1.85 -9.42 -5.37
CA PRO A 207 0.43 -9.29 -5.03
C PRO A 207 -0.49 -10.24 -5.79
N SER A 208 -1.77 -10.26 -5.39
CA SER A 208 -2.84 -10.82 -6.20
C SER A 208 -3.02 -9.91 -7.42
N ILE A 209 -2.77 -10.47 -8.60
CA ILE A 209 -2.92 -9.78 -9.88
C ILE A 209 -3.76 -10.65 -10.83
N ALA A 210 -4.50 -10.01 -11.73
CA ALA A 210 -5.04 -10.68 -12.92
C ALA A 210 -4.17 -10.29 -14.11
N THR A 211 -3.81 -11.28 -14.92
CA THR A 211 -2.82 -11.12 -16.00
C THR A 211 -3.40 -11.55 -17.35
N GLY A 212 -2.75 -11.09 -18.42
CA GLY A 212 -3.14 -11.25 -19.82
C GLY A 212 -2.38 -10.22 -20.63
N ARG A 213 -3.04 -9.53 -21.57
CA ARG A 213 -2.47 -8.32 -22.21
C ARG A 213 -2.32 -7.16 -21.20
N ASN A 214 -3.17 -7.15 -20.19
CA ASN A 214 -3.29 -6.06 -19.22
C ASN A 214 -3.00 -6.60 -17.82
N ILE A 215 -2.50 -5.74 -16.95
CA ILE A 215 -2.31 -6.07 -15.54
C ILE A 215 -3.39 -5.40 -14.70
N ILE A 216 -4.07 -6.20 -13.87
CA ILE A 216 -4.94 -5.71 -12.81
C ILE A 216 -4.28 -5.95 -11.48
N VAL A 217 -4.08 -4.90 -10.69
CA VAL A 217 -3.63 -5.01 -9.30
C VAL A 217 -4.80 -4.73 -8.38
N TYR A 218 -4.99 -5.62 -7.40
CA TYR A 218 -6.05 -5.50 -6.40
C TYR A 218 -5.49 -4.93 -5.08
N TYR A 219 -6.28 -4.08 -4.46
CA TYR A 219 -5.96 -3.34 -3.26
C TYR A 219 -7.09 -3.50 -2.23
N CYS A 220 -6.75 -3.34 -0.97
CA CYS A 220 -7.67 -3.35 0.15
C CYS A 220 -7.63 -1.97 0.79
N TYR A 221 -8.70 -1.20 0.62
CA TYR A 221 -8.91 0.09 1.25
C TYR A 221 -9.48 -0.11 2.65
N TYR A 222 -8.84 0.47 3.65
CA TYR A 222 -9.29 0.41 5.04
C TYR A 222 -9.73 1.79 5.51
N SER A 223 -10.92 1.91 6.09
CA SER A 223 -11.48 3.17 6.63
C SER A 223 -12.41 2.95 7.81
#